data_AF-A0A9D6GAZ8-F1
#
_entry.id   AF-A0A9D6GAZ8-F1
#
_cell.length_a   1.000
_cell.length_b   1.000
_cell.length_c   1.000
_cell.angle_alpha   90.00
_cell.angle_beta   90.00
_cell.angle_gamma   90.00
#
_symmetry.space_group_name_H-M   'P 1'
#
loop_
_entity.id
_entity.type
_entity.pdbx_description
1 polymer ?
#
loop_
_entity_poly.entity_id
_entity_poly.type
_entity_poly.pdbx_seq_one_letter_code
_entity_poly.pdbx_strand_id
1 'polypeptide(L)' 'MLNNLRDIYSDPDTIFVVSVISDAMQRGVRHFKLDGTPLGRLNEVINALAEDGEILMDPDGSQDCARH' A
#
# COMPACT_ATOMS: atom_id res chain seq x y z
N MET A 1 8.20 0.82 -22.85
CA MET A 1 8.35 0.74 -21.38
C MET A 1 7.07 0.13 -20.79
N LEU A 2 6.96 -1.21 -20.76
CA LEU A 2 5.79 -1.93 -20.21
C LEU A 2 6.20 -3.28 -19.55
N ASN A 3 7.49 -3.47 -19.23
CA ASN A 3 8.02 -4.77 -18.79
C ASN A 3 8.22 -4.93 -17.27
N ASN A 4 8.08 -3.89 -16.46
CA ASN A 4 8.40 -3.99 -15.03
C ASN A 4 7.30 -4.65 -14.16
N LEU A 5 6.06 -4.78 -14.65
CA LEU A 5 5.02 -5.42 -13.84
C LEU A 5 5.18 -6.94 -13.76
N ARG A 6 5.87 -7.57 -14.72
CA ARG A 6 5.95 -9.04 -14.82
C ARG A 6 7.04 -9.64 -13.93
N ASP A 7 8.03 -8.84 -13.54
CA ASP A 7 9.12 -9.26 -12.64
C ASP A 7 8.66 -9.27 -11.17
N ILE A 8 7.77 -8.33 -10.82
CA ILE A 8 7.11 -8.19 -9.50
C ILE A 8 6.32 -9.47 -9.12
N TYR A 9 5.87 -10.27 -10.08
CA TYR A 9 5.15 -11.52 -9.79
C TYR A 9 6.04 -12.76 -9.72
N SER A 10 7.34 -12.64 -10.01
CA SER A 10 8.25 -13.80 -10.01
C SER A 10 9.12 -13.89 -8.76
N ASP A 11 9.16 -12.82 -7.96
CA ASP A 11 9.90 -12.78 -6.71
C ASP A 11 8.98 -13.14 -5.52
N PRO A 12 9.33 -14.15 -4.72
CA PRO A 12 8.49 -14.61 -3.61
C PRO A 12 8.29 -13.54 -2.53
N ASP A 13 9.24 -12.62 -2.34
CA ASP A 13 9.13 -11.51 -1.40
C ASP A 13 8.03 -10.55 -1.84
N THR A 14 7.96 -10.30 -3.15
CA THR A 14 6.96 -9.40 -3.72
C THR A 14 5.54 -9.98 -3.66
N ILE A 15 5.38 -11.29 -3.87
CA ILE A 15 4.09 -11.99 -3.67
C ILE A 15 3.65 -11.90 -2.20
N PHE A 16 4.60 -12.04 -1.27
CA PHE A 16 4.31 -11.91 0.16
C PHE A 16 3.81 -10.50 0.50
N VAL A 17 4.49 -9.45 0.02
CA VAL A 17 4.09 -8.05 0.23
C VAL A 17 2.69 -7.78 -0.31
N VAL A 18 2.39 -8.21 -1.54
CA VAL A 18 1.05 -8.05 -2.14
C VAL A 18 -0.02 -8.76 -1.30
N SER A 19 0.30 -9.96 -0.79
CA SER A 19 -0.62 -10.74 0.03
C SER A 19 -0.90 -10.08 1.38
N VAL A 20 0.12 -9.53 2.04
CA VAL A 20 -0.01 -8.81 3.31
C VAL A 20 -0.84 -7.54 3.14
N ILE A 21 -0.58 -6.76 2.08
CA ILE A 21 -1.34 -5.52 1.82
C ILE A 21 -2.80 -5.85 1.48
N SER A 22 -3.04 -6.90 0.68
CA SER A 22 -4.40 -7.35 0.36
C SER A 22 -5.18 -7.76 1.63
N ASP A 23 -4.56 -8.52 2.53
CA ASP A 23 -5.14 -8.88 3.83
C ASP A 23 -5.39 -7.64 4.71
N ALA A 24 -4.45 -6.69 4.78
CA ALA A 24 -4.62 -5.45 5.52
C ALA A 24 -5.81 -4.62 4.99
N MET A 25 -5.95 -4.50 3.67
CA MET A 25 -7.09 -3.83 3.05
C MET A 25 -8.43 -4.52 3.36
N GLN A 26 -8.46 -5.85 3.37
CA GLN A 26 -9.66 -6.62 3.75
C GLN A 26 -10.04 -6.43 5.21
N ARG A 27 -9.06 -6.15 6.08
CA ARG A 27 -9.26 -5.82 7.50
C ARG A 27 -9.66 -4.36 7.72
N GLY A 28 -9.74 -3.55 6.66
CA GLY A 28 -10.12 -2.14 6.74
C GLY A 28 -8.98 -1.18 7.07
N VAL A 29 -7.72 -1.64 6.98
CA VAL A 29 -6.54 -0.77 7.15
C VAL A 29 -6.54 0.26 6.01
N ARG A 30 -6.44 1.54 6.39
CA ARG A 30 -6.33 2.63 5.42
C ARG A 30 -4.88 2.84 5.05
N HIS A 31 -4.64 3.09 3.77
CA HIS A 31 -3.30 3.26 3.22
C HIS A 31 -3.19 4.66 2.65
N PHE A 32 -2.05 5.31 2.84
CA PHE A 32 -1.79 6.65 2.34
C PHE A 32 -0.38 6.73 1.75
N LYS A 33 -0.20 7.65 0.80
CA LYS A 33 1.14 8.12 0.44
C LYS A 33 1.77 8.88 1.60
N LEU A 34 3.08 9.10 1.54
CA LEU A 34 3.81 9.93 2.51
C LEU A 34 3.30 11.38 2.56
N ASP A 35 2.71 11.88 1.47
CA ASP A 35 2.08 13.20 1.41
C ASP A 35 0.66 13.22 2.04
N GLY A 36 0.13 12.07 2.44
CA GLY A 36 -1.20 11.95 3.03
C GLY A 36 -2.33 11.67 2.03
N THR A 37 -2.03 11.56 0.73
CA THR A 37 -3.02 11.13 -0.27
C THR A 37 -3.55 9.72 0.05
N PRO A 38 -4.88 9.52 0.16
CA PRO A 38 -5.46 8.21 0.44
C PRO A 38 -5.37 7.27 -0.76
N LEU A 39 -5.05 5.99 -0.48
CA LEU A 39 -4.91 4.92 -1.46
C LEU A 39 -6.02 3.89 -1.25
N GLY A 40 -6.96 3.82 -2.19
CA GLY A 40 -8.18 3.01 -2.05
C GLY A 40 -8.11 1.64 -2.72
N ARG A 41 -7.13 1.43 -3.60
CA ARG A 41 -6.99 0.19 -4.37
C ARG A 41 -5.61 -0.41 -4.18
N LEU A 42 -5.54 -1.74 -4.15
CA LEU A 42 -4.28 -2.48 -4.02
C LEU A 42 -3.22 -2.01 -5.02
N ASN A 43 -3.61 -1.82 -6.30
CA ASN A 43 -2.67 -1.35 -7.32
C ASN A 43 -2.10 0.05 -7.04
N GLU A 44 -2.87 0.93 -6.41
CA GLU A 44 -2.40 2.26 -6.02
C GLU A 44 -1.40 2.17 -4.87
N VAL A 45 -1.62 1.25 -3.92
CA VAL A 45 -0.70 0.98 -2.82
C VAL A 45 0.62 0.39 -3.31
N ILE A 46 0.56 -0.61 -4.19
CA ILE A 46 1.77 -1.23 -4.76
C ILE A 46 2.56 -0.22 -5.59
N ASN A 47 1.88 0.63 -6.37
CA ASN A 47 2.55 1.69 -7.12
C ASN A 47 3.22 2.70 -6.19
N ALA A 48 2.51 3.17 -5.14
CA ALA A 48 3.10 4.09 -4.16
C ALA A 48 4.31 3.45 -3.46
N LEU A 49 4.24 2.18 -3.07
CA LEU A 49 5.37 1.48 -2.47
C LEU A 49 6.55 1.33 -3.44
N ALA A 50 6.29 1.11 -4.73
CA ALA A 50 7.33 1.02 -5.75
C ALA A 50 7.96 2.39 -6.10
N GLU A 51 7.19 3.48 -6.00
CA GLU A 51 7.64 4.85 -6.29
C GLU A 51 8.34 5.49 -5.09
N ASP A 52 7.70 5.46 -3.92
CA ASP A 52 8.14 6.15 -2.70
C ASP A 52 8.99 5.25 -1.79
N GLY A 53 8.97 3.93 -1.98
CA GLY A 53 9.65 2.94 -1.14
C GLY A 53 8.97 2.67 0.20
N GLU A 54 7.98 3.50 0.58
CA GLU A 54 7.22 3.39 1.82
C GLU A 54 5.78 3.90 1.62
N ILE A 55 4.86 3.40 2.45
CA ILE A 55 3.47 3.85 2.55
C ILE A 55 3.09 4.00 4.02
N LEU A 56 2.13 4.88 4.30
CA LEU A 56 1.54 4.99 5.64
C LEU A 56 0.37 4.01 5.76
N MET A 57 0.31 3.29 6.88
CA MET A 57 -0.76 2.35 7.20
C MET A 57 -1.44 2.76 8.51
N ASP A 58 -2.75 2.88 8.46
CA ASP A 58 -3.61 3.28 9.56
C ASP A 58 -4.58 2.13 9.88
N PRO A 59 -4.27 1.30 10.91
CA PRO A 59 -5.07 0.13 11.26
C PRO A 59 -6.35 0.49 12.00
N ASP A 60 -6.43 1.71 12.52
CA ASP A 60 -7.57 2.20 13.27
C ASP A 60 -8.28 3.23 12.41
N GLY A 61 -9.57 3.03 12.11
CA GLY A 61 -10.39 4.02 11.39
C GLY A 61 -10.46 5.42 12.02
N SER A 62 -9.70 5.71 13.09
CA SER A 62 -9.49 7.02 13.72
C SER A 62 -8.59 7.93 12.88
N GLN A 63 -9.07 8.83 12.03
CA GLN A 63 -9.56 10.17 12.43
C GLN A 63 -8.82 10.91 13.57
N ASP A 64 -7.67 10.46 14.09
CA ASP A 64 -6.97 11.15 15.19
C ASP A 64 -5.79 12.05 14.76
N CYS A 65 -5.52 12.22 13.46
CA CYS A 65 -4.61 13.28 12.98
C CYS A 65 -5.27 14.67 12.91
N ALA A 66 -6.20 14.97 13.83
CA ALA A 66 -6.86 16.27 13.92
C ALA A 66 -7.13 16.73 15.37
N ARG A 67 -6.20 16.53 16.30
CA ARG A 67 -6.07 17.37 17.52
C ARG A 67 -4.84 17.02 18.37
N HIS A 68 -3.74 17.74 18.16
CA HIS A 68 -3.00 18.34 19.28
C HIS A 68 -2.20 19.56 18.82
#